data_AF-A0AAU4M4N6-F1
#
_entry.id   AF-A0AAU4M4N6-F1
#
_cell.length_a   1.000
_cell.length_b   1.000
_cell.length_c   1.000
_cell.angle_alpha   90.00
_cell.angle_beta   90.00
_cell.angle_gamma   90.00
#
_symmetry.space_group_name_H-M   'P 1'
#
loop_
_entity.id
_entity.type
_entity.pdbx_description
1 polymer ?
#
loop_
_entity_poly.entity_id
_entity_poly.type
_entity_poly.pdbx_seq_one_letter_code
_entity_poly.pdbx_strand_id
1 'polypeptide(L)'
;MEYPNWDLPEGLSELLDERFEALQEERGFDYFEVATTQQSKVGGYPGWTQPPDWPDCAGCGTRMEHLLSATATEPGTGRWLPLDDRNPSQDQAATPSWRAEADPATLDAFGHNMGLGDIGGVYFFVCRVCPDTPYTHRYDC
;
A
#
# COMPACT_ATOMS: atom_id res chain seq x y z
N MET A 1 5.97 -6.99 -5.07
CA MET A 1 4.96 -6.54 -6.04
C MET A 1 3.64 -6.54 -5.31
N GLU A 2 3.04 -5.36 -5.14
CA GLU A 2 1.73 -5.19 -4.51
C GLU A 2 0.59 -5.61 -5.45
N TYR A 3 -0.57 -5.84 -4.87
CA TYR A 3 -1.79 -6.26 -5.55
C TYR A 3 -2.96 -5.37 -5.13
N PRO A 4 -4.05 -5.31 -5.94
CA PRO A 4 -5.26 -4.59 -5.55
C PRO A 4 -5.77 -5.10 -4.20
N ASN A 5 -6.27 -4.20 -3.37
CA ASN A 5 -6.84 -4.48 -2.06
C ASN A 5 -8.35 -4.24 -2.12
N TRP A 6 -8.88 -3.20 -1.47
CA TRP A 6 -10.30 -2.82 -1.60
C TRP A 6 -10.69 -2.37 -3.01
N ASP A 7 -9.72 -2.19 -3.90
CA ASP A 7 -9.86 -1.85 -5.32
C ASP A 7 -9.67 -3.04 -6.25
N LEU A 8 -9.88 -4.26 -5.74
CA LEU A 8 -10.05 -5.44 -6.58
C LEU A 8 -11.11 -5.20 -7.67
N PRO A 9 -10.88 -5.69 -8.90
CA PRO A 9 -11.92 -5.71 -9.92
C PRO A 9 -13.23 -6.32 -9.41
N GLU A 10 -14.35 -5.75 -9.83
CA GLU A 10 -15.69 -6.23 -9.49
C GLU A 10 -15.82 -7.74 -9.79
N GLY A 11 -16.40 -8.49 -8.85
CA GLY A 11 -16.54 -9.95 -8.97
C GLY A 11 -15.30 -10.74 -8.54
N LEU A 12 -14.11 -10.11 -8.48
CA LEU A 12 -12.87 -10.86 -8.22
C LEU A 12 -12.75 -11.28 -6.76
N SER A 13 -13.22 -10.45 -5.83
CA SER A 13 -13.22 -10.82 -4.40
C SER A 13 -14.13 -12.03 -4.16
N GLU A 14 -15.35 -12.04 -4.69
CA GLU A 14 -16.24 -13.20 -4.53
C GLU A 14 -15.70 -14.45 -5.23
N LEU A 15 -15.03 -14.30 -6.37
CA LEU A 15 -14.43 -15.42 -7.09
C LEU A 15 -13.25 -16.05 -6.32
N LEU A 16 -12.55 -15.27 -5.51
CA LEU A 16 -11.35 -15.69 -4.78
C LEU A 16 -11.59 -15.96 -3.30
N ASP A 17 -12.83 -15.84 -2.82
CA ASP A 17 -13.19 -15.92 -1.40
C ASP A 17 -12.63 -17.17 -0.71
N GLU A 18 -12.94 -18.36 -1.22
CA GLU A 18 -12.42 -19.65 -0.70
C GLU A 18 -10.88 -19.71 -0.70
N ARG A 19 -10.21 -19.00 -1.62
CA ARG A 19 -8.74 -18.96 -1.67
C ARG A 19 -8.15 -18.01 -0.64
N PHE A 20 -8.83 -16.92 -0.32
CA PHE A 20 -8.42 -16.02 0.75
C PHE A 20 -8.56 -16.73 2.11
N GLU A 21 -9.67 -17.45 2.34
CA GLU A 21 -9.85 -18.27 3.54
C GLU A 21 -8.75 -19.34 3.67
N ALA A 22 -8.48 -20.09 2.59
CA ALA A 22 -7.43 -21.10 2.58
C ALA A 22 -6.03 -20.50 2.82
N LEU A 23 -5.74 -19.32 2.28
CA LEU A 23 -4.50 -18.59 2.52
C LEU A 23 -4.35 -18.24 4.00
N GLN A 24 -5.41 -17.72 4.61
CA GLN A 24 -5.42 -17.37 6.02
C GLN A 24 -5.22 -18.59 6.91
N GLU A 25 -5.87 -19.72 6.59
CA GLU A 25 -5.67 -20.98 7.33
C GLU A 25 -4.25 -21.52 7.18
N GLU A 26 -3.69 -21.54 5.96
CA GLU A 26 -2.35 -22.08 5.70
C GLU A 26 -1.23 -21.20 6.25
N ARG A 27 -1.36 -19.87 6.14
CA ARG A 27 -0.27 -18.92 6.37
C ARG A 27 -0.45 -18.05 7.61
N GLY A 28 -1.66 -17.97 8.15
CA GLY A 28 -1.98 -17.20 9.34
C GLY A 28 -1.96 -15.68 9.15
N PHE A 29 -2.23 -15.21 7.92
CA PHE A 29 -2.47 -13.80 7.60
C PHE A 29 -3.55 -13.70 6.51
N ASP A 30 -4.32 -12.63 6.54
CA ASP A 30 -5.34 -12.36 5.53
C ASP A 30 -4.73 -11.70 4.27
N TYR A 31 -5.34 -11.90 3.10
CA TYR A 31 -4.87 -11.30 1.86
C TYR A 31 -4.83 -9.77 1.94
N PHE A 32 -5.87 -9.16 2.48
CA PHE A 32 -6.02 -7.71 2.55
C PHE A 32 -5.05 -7.09 3.57
N GLU A 33 -4.49 -7.86 4.50
CA GLU A 33 -3.42 -7.39 5.40
C GLU A 33 -2.07 -7.21 4.68
N VAL A 34 -1.84 -7.92 3.56
CA VAL A 34 -0.51 -7.99 2.93
C VAL A 34 -0.48 -7.60 1.45
N ALA A 35 -1.64 -7.39 0.82
CA ALA A 35 -1.72 -7.06 -0.61
C ALA A 35 -1.11 -5.69 -0.95
N THR A 36 -1.24 -4.71 -0.04
CA THR A 36 -0.67 -3.37 -0.12
C THR A 36 -0.17 -2.94 1.27
N THR A 37 0.45 -1.78 1.37
CA THR A 37 0.77 -1.12 2.64
C THR A 37 0.48 0.38 2.59
N GLN A 38 0.05 0.92 3.72
CA GLN A 38 -0.04 2.35 3.94
C GLN A 38 1.36 2.89 4.28
N GLN A 39 2.07 3.30 3.24
CA GLN A 39 3.47 3.73 3.29
C GLN A 39 3.72 4.75 2.18
N SER A 40 4.64 5.68 2.42
CA SER A 40 5.16 6.56 1.37
C SER A 40 5.99 5.76 0.38
N LYS A 41 5.56 5.71 -0.88
CA LYS A 41 6.14 4.81 -1.89
C LYS A 41 5.90 5.30 -3.31
N VAL A 42 6.77 4.88 -4.23
CA VAL A 42 6.62 5.14 -5.66
C VAL A 42 5.99 3.93 -6.35
N GLY A 43 4.93 4.15 -7.11
CA GLY A 43 4.19 3.10 -7.80
C GLY A 43 3.44 2.15 -6.87
N GLY A 44 3.11 0.95 -7.34
CA GLY A 44 2.30 -0.01 -6.59
C GLY A 44 0.83 0.39 -6.49
N TYR A 45 0.15 -0.03 -5.44
CA TYR A 45 -1.25 0.28 -5.17
C TYR A 45 -1.35 1.24 -3.98
N PRO A 46 -2.20 2.28 -3.99
CA PRO A 46 -2.42 3.09 -2.80
C PRO A 46 -2.91 2.22 -1.63
N GLY A 47 -2.45 2.51 -0.42
CA GLY A 47 -2.91 1.87 0.82
C GLY A 47 -4.09 2.63 1.39
N TRP A 48 -5.23 2.57 0.70
CA TRP A 48 -6.42 3.35 1.03
C TRP A 48 -6.93 3.09 2.45
N THR A 49 -7.23 4.16 3.18
CA THR A 49 -7.94 4.12 4.48
C THR A 49 -9.44 4.33 4.34
N GLN A 50 -9.86 4.97 3.25
CA GLN A 50 -11.26 5.14 2.82
C GLN A 50 -11.56 4.29 1.57
N PRO A 51 -12.81 4.23 1.06
CA PRO A 51 -13.09 3.57 -0.21
C PRO A 51 -12.16 4.10 -1.33
N PRO A 52 -11.57 3.21 -2.15
CA PRO A 52 -10.65 3.62 -3.22
C PRO A 52 -11.25 4.63 -4.20
N ASP A 53 -10.51 5.71 -4.49
CA ASP A 53 -10.90 6.74 -5.45
C ASP A 53 -9.83 6.90 -6.53
N TRP A 54 -9.89 6.07 -7.57
CA TRP A 54 -8.97 6.16 -8.70
C TRP A 54 -9.41 7.26 -9.68
N PRO A 55 -8.53 8.21 -10.06
CA PRO A 55 -8.86 9.20 -11.08
C PRO A 55 -8.79 8.63 -12.49
N ASP A 56 -9.71 9.06 -13.34
CA ASP A 56 -9.60 8.93 -14.78
C ASP A 56 -8.93 10.18 -15.39
N CYS A 57 -8.14 9.98 -16.45
CA CYS A 57 -7.50 11.07 -17.17
C CYS A 57 -8.54 11.93 -17.91
N ALA A 58 -8.57 13.23 -17.67
CA ALA A 58 -9.48 14.15 -18.36
C ALA A 58 -9.28 14.21 -19.89
N GLY A 59 -8.08 13.87 -20.38
CA GLY A 59 -7.76 13.88 -21.81
C GLY A 59 -8.21 12.62 -22.56
N CYS A 60 -7.89 11.43 -22.06
CA CYS A 60 -8.17 10.16 -22.75
C CYS A 60 -9.23 9.27 -22.07
N GLY A 61 -9.70 9.63 -20.88
CA GLY A 61 -10.69 8.88 -20.11
C GLY A 61 -10.18 7.56 -19.51
N THR A 62 -8.91 7.22 -19.65
CA THR A 62 -8.32 6.00 -19.05
C THR A 62 -8.02 6.24 -17.58
N ARG A 63 -8.29 5.23 -16.73
CA ARG A 63 -7.83 5.20 -15.34
C ARG A 63 -6.34 5.48 -15.25
N MET A 64 -5.98 6.47 -14.45
CA MET A 64 -4.58 6.87 -14.25
C MET A 64 -3.86 5.85 -13.37
N GLU A 65 -2.53 5.86 -13.44
CA GLU A 65 -1.70 4.96 -12.66
C GLU A 65 -1.17 5.65 -11.41
N HIS A 66 -1.02 4.89 -10.34
CA HIS A 66 -0.45 5.40 -9.10
C HIS A 66 1.04 5.70 -9.30
N LEU A 67 1.44 6.92 -8.99
CA LEU A 67 2.81 7.40 -9.11
C LEU A 67 3.51 7.43 -7.75
N LEU A 68 2.88 8.03 -6.74
CA LEU A 68 3.50 8.27 -5.44
C LEU A 68 2.44 8.34 -4.33
N SER A 69 2.66 7.63 -3.23
CA SER A 69 1.99 7.87 -1.95
C SER A 69 2.89 8.71 -1.05
N ALA A 70 2.29 9.64 -0.32
CA ALA A 70 2.86 10.24 0.89
C ALA A 70 1.84 10.07 2.02
N THR A 71 2.17 9.25 3.02
CA THR A 71 1.25 8.89 4.11
C THR A 71 1.61 9.62 5.42
N ALA A 72 0.64 9.74 6.34
CA ALA A 72 0.87 10.41 7.62
C ALA A 72 1.95 9.70 8.47
N THR A 73 1.97 8.38 8.38
CA THR A 73 2.86 7.50 9.13
C THR A 73 3.44 6.43 8.19
N GLU A 74 4.58 5.90 8.61
CA GLU A 74 5.19 4.71 8.00
C GLU A 74 4.85 3.48 8.84
N PRO A 75 4.72 2.28 8.23
CA PRO A 75 4.38 1.08 8.94
C PRO A 75 5.54 0.62 9.83
N GLY A 76 5.25 0.25 11.08
CA GLY A 76 6.25 -0.34 11.98
C GLY A 76 6.42 -1.85 11.82
N THR A 77 5.56 -2.49 11.05
CA THR A 77 5.53 -3.94 10.86
C THR A 77 5.05 -4.29 9.45
N GLY A 78 5.49 -5.43 8.93
CA GLY A 78 4.86 -6.08 7.79
C GLY A 78 5.78 -6.36 6.61
N ARG A 79 5.18 -6.96 5.59
CA ARG A 79 5.86 -7.53 4.43
C ARG A 79 6.71 -6.51 3.67
N TRP A 80 6.24 -5.27 3.64
CA TRP A 80 6.75 -4.20 2.79
C TRP A 80 7.84 -3.36 3.45
N LEU A 81 8.19 -3.66 4.71
CA LEU A 81 9.34 -3.04 5.37
C LEU A 81 10.62 -3.24 4.54
N PRO A 82 11.35 -2.15 4.24
CA PRO A 82 12.68 -2.23 3.62
C PRO A 82 13.59 -3.14 4.45
N LEU A 83 14.43 -3.93 3.77
CA LEU A 83 15.26 -4.93 4.45
C LEU A 83 16.23 -4.31 5.45
N ASP A 84 16.78 -3.13 5.13
CA ASP A 84 17.72 -2.40 5.98
C ASP A 84 17.05 -1.76 7.20
N ASP A 85 15.72 -1.63 7.18
CA ASP A 85 14.91 -1.02 8.24
C ASP A 85 14.35 -2.07 9.22
N ARG A 86 14.53 -3.36 8.94
CA ARG A 86 14.00 -4.42 9.79
C ARG A 86 14.83 -4.60 11.05
N ASN A 87 14.15 -4.97 12.13
CA ASN A 87 14.73 -5.19 13.45
C ASN A 87 15.86 -6.24 13.38
N PRO A 88 17.13 -5.85 13.65
CA PRO A 88 18.26 -6.76 13.55
C PRO A 88 18.28 -7.83 14.65
N SER A 89 17.47 -7.68 15.71
CA SER A 89 17.33 -8.71 16.74
C SER A 89 16.42 -9.87 16.33
N GLN A 90 15.61 -9.72 15.28
CA GLN A 90 14.79 -10.79 14.74
C GLN A 90 15.65 -11.73 13.88
N ASP A 91 15.42 -13.05 14.01
CA ASP A 91 15.99 -14.00 13.05
C ASP A 91 15.27 -13.81 11.70
N GLN A 92 15.95 -13.14 10.77
CA GLN A 92 15.40 -12.80 9.47
C GLN A 92 15.16 -14.00 8.55
N ALA A 93 15.81 -15.14 8.81
CA ALA A 93 15.59 -16.37 8.05
C ALA A 93 14.36 -17.13 8.56
N ALA A 94 14.09 -17.06 9.87
CA ALA A 94 12.93 -17.70 10.48
C ALA A 94 11.69 -16.81 10.51
N THR A 95 11.86 -15.49 10.54
CA THR A 95 10.76 -14.52 10.65
C THR A 95 10.12 -14.32 9.28
N PRO A 96 8.84 -14.69 9.11
CA PRO A 96 8.17 -14.46 7.85
C PRO A 96 7.99 -12.95 7.61
N SER A 97 8.13 -12.52 6.35
CA SER A 97 8.13 -11.10 6.00
C SER A 97 6.91 -10.31 6.52
N TRP A 98 5.71 -10.90 6.57
CA TRP A 98 4.51 -10.23 7.08
C TRP A 98 4.51 -9.99 8.60
N ARG A 99 5.46 -10.59 9.33
CA ARG A 99 5.71 -10.36 10.77
C ARG A 99 7.05 -9.68 11.03
N ALA A 100 7.73 -9.21 9.98
CA ALA A 100 8.91 -8.40 10.17
C ALA A 100 8.53 -7.13 10.94
N GLU A 101 9.35 -6.77 11.92
CA GLU A 101 9.22 -5.53 12.67
C GLU A 101 10.31 -4.56 12.21
N ALA A 102 10.02 -3.28 12.24
CA ALA A 102 11.02 -2.25 12.02
C ALA A 102 11.98 -2.19 13.21
N ASP A 103 13.23 -1.77 12.99
CA ASP A 103 14.18 -1.48 14.06
C ASP A 103 13.61 -0.37 14.96
N PRO A 104 13.44 -0.60 16.27
CA PRO A 104 12.95 0.43 17.19
C PRO A 104 13.80 1.71 17.17
N ALA A 105 15.09 1.62 16.82
CA ALA A 105 15.98 2.77 16.70
C ALA A 105 15.68 3.65 15.48
N THR A 106 15.02 3.12 14.46
CA THR A 106 14.66 3.84 13.22
C THR A 106 13.18 4.16 13.14
N LEU A 107 12.34 3.50 13.95
CA LEU A 107 10.88 3.66 13.95
C LEU A 107 10.42 5.12 14.08
N ASP A 108 10.99 5.87 15.02
CA ASP A 108 10.68 7.29 15.24
C ASP A 108 11.17 8.21 14.10
N ALA A 109 12.11 7.74 13.27
CA ALA A 109 12.68 8.50 12.16
C ALA A 109 11.97 8.28 10.83
N PHE A 110 11.12 7.24 10.70
CA PHE A 110 10.38 6.99 9.47
C PHE A 110 9.26 8.00 9.23
N GLY A 111 8.67 8.53 10.30
CA GLY A 111 7.61 9.53 10.19
C GLY A 111 8.12 10.87 9.64
N HIS A 112 7.36 11.49 8.73
CA HIS A 112 7.66 12.83 8.23
C HIS A 112 7.18 13.96 9.16
N ASN A 113 6.76 13.62 10.39
CA ASN A 113 6.14 14.52 11.36
C ASN A 113 4.97 15.34 10.75
N MET A 114 4.19 14.69 9.88
CA MET A 114 3.03 15.28 9.21
C MET A 114 1.75 14.67 9.76
N GLY A 115 0.78 15.51 10.11
CA GLY A 115 -0.59 15.08 10.37
C GLY A 115 -1.42 15.18 9.09
N LEU A 116 -1.86 14.06 8.54
CA LEU A 116 -2.76 14.01 7.38
C LEU A 116 -4.09 13.37 7.81
N GLY A 117 -4.99 14.18 8.37
CA GLY A 117 -6.33 13.73 8.76
C GLY A 117 -6.31 12.58 9.75
N ASP A 118 -7.18 11.58 9.57
CA ASP A 118 -7.22 10.34 10.35
C ASP A 118 -6.17 9.32 9.85
N ILE A 119 -4.90 9.75 9.86
CA ILE A 119 -3.75 8.93 9.45
C ILE A 119 -3.89 8.46 8.00
N GLY A 120 -4.43 9.29 7.11
CA GLY A 120 -4.56 8.96 5.69
C GLY A 120 -3.32 9.32 4.89
N GLY A 121 -3.53 9.78 3.65
CA GLY A 121 -2.45 10.07 2.72
C GLY A 121 -2.83 10.95 1.53
N VAL A 122 -1.80 11.44 0.85
CA VAL A 122 -1.93 12.06 -0.47
C VAL A 122 -1.35 11.10 -1.50
N TYR A 123 -2.14 10.76 -2.51
CA TYR A 123 -1.75 9.87 -3.60
C TYR A 123 -1.70 10.65 -4.90
N PHE A 124 -0.58 10.57 -5.62
CA PHE A 124 -0.39 11.18 -6.92
C PHE A 124 -0.56 10.14 -8.01
N PHE A 125 -1.20 10.54 -9.11
CA PHE A 125 -1.49 9.68 -10.24
C PHE A 125 -1.03 10.33 -11.54
N VAL A 126 -0.61 9.51 -12.50
CA VAL A 126 -0.15 9.96 -13.81
C VAL A 126 -0.82 9.16 -14.92
N CYS A 127 -1.20 9.83 -16.00
CA CYS A 127 -1.63 9.15 -17.22
C CYS A 127 -0.40 8.90 -18.11
N ARG A 128 -0.09 7.63 -18.36
CA ARG A 128 1.01 7.25 -19.26
C ARG A 128 0.57 7.09 -20.73
N VAL A 129 -0.72 7.26 -21.01
CA VAL A 129 -1.29 7.15 -22.37
C VAL A 129 -1.20 8.48 -23.11
N CYS A 130 -1.51 9.58 -22.43
CA CYS A 130 -1.43 10.92 -23.02
C CYS A 130 0.03 11.39 -23.13
N PRO A 131 0.41 12.04 -24.25
CA PRO A 131 1.81 12.42 -24.51
C PRO A 131 2.35 13.52 -23.58
N ASP A 132 1.48 14.34 -23.00
CA ASP A 132 1.78 15.38 -22.02
C ASP A 132 1.85 14.84 -20.58
N THR A 133 1.59 13.56 -20.38
CA THR A 133 1.67 12.87 -19.08
C THR A 133 0.94 13.63 -17.95
N PRO A 134 -0.35 13.97 -18.12
CA PRO A 134 -1.08 14.73 -17.13
C PRO A 134 -1.13 13.95 -15.81
N TYR A 135 -1.12 14.69 -14.71
CA TYR A 135 -1.14 14.13 -13.36
C TYR A 135 -2.24 14.78 -12.52
N THR A 136 -2.66 14.08 -11.47
CA THR A 136 -3.61 14.58 -10.48
C THR A 136 -3.31 13.95 -9.12
N HIS A 137 -4.08 14.29 -8.10
CA HIS A 137 -3.94 13.70 -6.77
C HIS A 137 -5.29 13.38 -6.14
N ARG A 138 -5.24 12.55 -5.10
CA ARG A 138 -6.32 12.30 -4.14
C ARG A 138 -5.81 12.46 -2.73
N TYR A 139 -6.71 12.90 -1.86
CA TYR A 139 -6.47 12.99 -0.44
C TYR A 139 -7.47 12.07 0.26
N ASP A 140 -6.95 11.27 1.16
CA ASP A 140 -7.61 10.22 1.92
C ASP A 140 -7.38 10.54 3.41
N CYS A 141 -8.44 10.52 4.22
CA CYS A 141 -8.41 11.03 5.59
C CYS A 141 -9.51 10.50 6.50
#